data_AF-A0A382TFU2-F1
#
_entry.id   AF-A0A382TFU2-F1
#
_cell.length_a   1.000
_cell.length_b   1.000
_cell.length_c   1.000
_cell.angle_alpha   90.00
_cell.angle_beta   90.00
_cell.angle_gamma   90.00
#
_symmetry.space_group_name_H-M   'P 1'
#
loop_
_entity.id
_entity.type
_entity.pdbx_description
1 polymer ?
#
loop_
_entity_poly.entity_id
_entity_poly.type
_entity_poly.pdbx_seq_one_letter_code
_entity_poly.pdbx_strand_id
1 'polypeptide(L)'
;MLSKQDITRDWLPRYTGTDIGDFGDYILLTNFDNYVKKFSERFNQPIRGEEGPMQTCTNTEGLTIINFGIGSANAATIMDLLSARHPRGVLFL
;
A
#
# COMPACT_ATOMS: atom_id res chain seq x y z
N MET A 1 -22.27 3.05 -15.62
CA MET A 1 -22.10 3.21 -14.16
C MET A 1 -20.69 2.75 -13.85
N LEU A 2 -19.89 3.51 -13.09
CA LEU A 2 -18.54 3.07 -12.68
C LEU A 2 -18.66 1.95 -11.65
N SER A 3 -17.90 0.86 -11.84
CA SER A 3 -17.86 -0.22 -10.86
C SER A 3 -16.89 0.09 -9.71
N LYS A 4 -17.04 -0.60 -8.57
CA LYS A 4 -16.07 -0.50 -7.46
C LYS A 4 -14.65 -0.82 -7.94
N GLN A 5 -14.50 -1.85 -8.77
CA GLN A 5 -13.20 -2.26 -9.29
C GLN A 5 -12.56 -1.18 -10.17
N ASP A 6 -13.34 -0.47 -10.99
CA ASP A 6 -12.82 0.63 -11.81
C ASP A 6 -12.27 1.75 -10.93
N ILE A 7 -13.01 2.11 -9.88
CA ILE A 7 -12.62 3.16 -8.92
C ILE A 7 -11.35 2.76 -8.19
N THR A 8 -11.30 1.55 -7.63
CA THR A 8 -10.16 1.12 -6.81
C THR A 8 -8.89 0.94 -7.66
N ARG A 9 -9.02 0.48 -8.91
CA ARG A 9 -7.87 0.38 -9.84
C ARG A 9 -7.32 1.75 -10.24
N ASP A 10 -8.19 2.74 -10.41
CA ASP A 10 -7.76 4.10 -10.72
C ASP A 10 -7.13 4.81 -9.50
N TRP A 11 -7.68 4.58 -8.29
CA TRP A 11 -7.30 5.34 -7.10
C TRP A 11 -6.11 4.76 -6.34
N LEU A 12 -5.95 3.43 -6.30
CA LEU A 12 -4.82 2.80 -5.59
C LEU A 12 -3.45 3.39 -5.98
N PRO A 13 -3.08 3.51 -7.27
CA PRO A 13 -1.80 4.09 -7.66
C PRO A 13 -1.71 5.60 -7.33
N ARG A 14 -2.82 6.33 -7.36
CA ARG A 14 -2.84 7.77 -7.02
C ARG A 14 -2.57 8.03 -5.54
N TYR A 15 -3.06 7.16 -4.65
CA TYR A 15 -2.82 7.26 -3.21
C TYR A 15 -1.42 6.80 -2.82
N THR A 16 -0.87 5.83 -3.55
CA THR A 16 0.34 5.10 -3.12
C THR A 16 1.60 5.42 -3.92
N GLY A 17 1.46 6.02 -5.09
CA GLY A 17 2.55 6.17 -6.05
C GLY A 17 3.07 4.84 -6.61
N THR A 18 2.33 3.74 -6.43
CA THR A 18 2.73 2.39 -6.83
C THR A 18 1.70 1.80 -7.77
N ASP A 19 2.16 1.30 -8.92
CA ASP A 19 1.31 0.60 -9.86
C ASP A 19 0.77 -0.71 -9.26
N ILE A 20 -0.45 -1.08 -9.64
CA ILE A 20 -1.13 -2.26 -9.07
C ILE A 20 -0.29 -3.54 -9.23
N GLY A 21 0.41 -3.68 -10.36
CA GLY A 21 1.26 -4.84 -10.66
C GLY A 21 2.50 -4.95 -9.76
N ASP A 22 2.91 -3.85 -9.13
CA ASP A 22 4.10 -3.78 -8.29
C ASP A 22 3.79 -4.03 -6.80
N PHE A 23 2.52 -4.32 -6.46
CA PHE A 23 2.17 -4.81 -5.13
C PHE A 23 2.44 -6.31 -5.01
N GLY A 24 3.05 -6.68 -3.90
CA GLY A 24 3.18 -8.05 -3.45
C GLY A 24 1.84 -8.73 -3.19
N ASP A 25 1.86 -10.05 -3.05
CA ASP A 25 0.67 -10.81 -2.68
C ASP A 25 0.32 -10.66 -1.19
N TYR A 26 1.29 -10.26 -0.37
CA TYR A 26 1.12 -10.06 1.07
C TYR A 26 1.37 -8.60 1.42
N ILE A 27 0.51 -8.06 2.28
CA ILE A 27 0.55 -6.65 2.65
C ILE A 27 0.76 -6.51 4.16
N LEU A 28 1.72 -5.65 4.54
CA LEU A 28 1.87 -5.09 5.87
C LEU A 28 1.31 -3.67 5.88
N LEU A 29 0.35 -3.41 6.75
CA LEU A 29 -0.13 -2.07 7.03
C LEU A 29 0.59 -1.52 8.26
N THR A 30 0.87 -0.23 8.25
CA THR A 30 1.35 0.52 9.40
C THR A 30 0.80 1.95 9.35
N ASN A 31 0.87 2.66 10.48
CA ASN A 31 0.61 4.09 10.60
C ASN A 31 1.86 4.88 11.01
N PHE A 32 3.04 4.24 10.97
CA PHE A 32 4.33 4.83 11.36
C PHE A 32 5.31 4.84 10.19
N ASP A 33 5.78 6.03 9.80
CA ASP A 33 6.73 6.24 8.70
C ASP A 33 8.05 5.49 8.90
N ASN A 34 8.51 5.40 10.15
CA ASN A 34 9.74 4.71 10.53
C ASN A 34 9.74 3.22 10.11
N TYR A 35 8.59 2.55 10.12
CA TYR A 35 8.52 1.15 9.69
C TYR A 35 8.75 1.01 8.18
N VAL A 36 8.24 1.95 7.37
CA VAL A 36 8.48 1.95 5.91
C VAL A 36 9.95 2.24 5.61
N LYS A 37 10.57 3.20 6.31
CA LYS A 37 12.01 3.51 6.19
C LYS A 37 12.87 2.29 6.52
N LYS A 38 12.64 1.65 7.66
CA LYS A 38 13.35 0.42 8.06
C LYS A 38 13.13 -0.74 7.10
N PHE A 39 11.92 -0.88 6.56
CA PHE A 39 11.62 -1.91 5.56
C PHE A 39 12.41 -1.66 4.27
N SER A 40 12.39 -0.41 3.77
CA SER A 40 13.14 0.03 2.60
C SER A 40 14.64 -0.21 2.77
N GLU A 41 15.22 0.18 3.90
CA GLU A 41 16.62 -0.06 4.23
C GLU A 41 16.95 -1.56 4.29
N ARG A 42 16.09 -2.36 4.94
CA ARG A 42 16.30 -3.80 5.13
C ARG A 42 16.31 -4.56 3.81
N PHE A 43 15.40 -4.23 2.90
CA PHE A 43 15.26 -4.91 1.61
C PHE A 43 15.96 -4.18 0.46
N ASN A 44 16.57 -3.03 0.73
CA ASN A 44 17.22 -2.16 -0.25
C ASN A 44 16.30 -1.84 -1.45
N GLN A 45 15.06 -1.44 -1.15
CA GLN A 45 14.04 -1.11 -2.15
C GLN A 45 13.57 0.34 -1.96
N PRO A 46 13.23 1.05 -3.05
CA PRO A 46 12.82 2.44 -2.94
C PRO A 46 11.47 2.57 -2.24
N ILE A 47 11.29 3.66 -1.49
CA ILE A 47 9.97 4.10 -1.04
C ILE A 47 9.29 4.82 -2.21
N ARG A 48 8.01 4.54 -2.40
CA ARG A 48 7.16 5.16 -3.41
C ARG A 48 6.05 5.96 -2.75
N GLY A 49 5.62 7.02 -3.42
CA GLY A 49 4.59 7.91 -2.92
C GLY A 49 5.02 8.71 -1.69
N GLU A 50 6.30 9.08 -1.57
CA GLU A 50 6.82 9.86 -0.42
C GLU A 50 6.02 11.14 -0.16
N GLU A 51 5.69 11.87 -1.23
CA GLU A 51 4.84 13.09 -1.20
C GLU A 51 3.33 12.79 -1.18
N GLY A 52 2.95 11.52 -1.23
CA GLY A 52 1.58 11.06 -1.30
C GLY A 52 0.95 10.78 0.08
N PRO A 53 -0.35 10.52 0.13
CA PRO A 53 -1.04 10.23 1.38
C PRO A 53 -0.67 8.86 1.97
N MET A 54 -0.19 7.90 1.17
CA MET A 54 0.13 6.54 1.64
C MET A 54 1.44 6.03 1.04
N GLN A 55 2.54 6.06 1.79
CA GLN A 55 3.83 5.58 1.30
C GLN A 55 3.86 4.06 1.20
N THR A 56 4.56 3.54 0.20
CA THR A 56 4.70 2.10 -0.01
C THR A 56 6.14 1.69 -0.28
N CYS A 57 6.47 0.45 0.05
CA CYS A 57 7.71 -0.18 -0.37
C CYS A 57 7.44 -1.69 -0.60
N THR A 58 7.79 -2.21 -1.77
CA THR A 58 7.63 -3.62 -2.12
C THR A 58 8.98 -4.30 -2.20
N ASN A 59 9.14 -5.45 -1.54
CA ASN A 59 10.34 -6.27 -1.65
C ASN A 59 10.26 -7.26 -2.83
N THR A 60 11.39 -7.91 -3.14
CA THR A 60 11.50 -8.90 -4.23
C THR A 60 10.84 -10.25 -3.90
N GLU A 61 10.36 -10.45 -2.67
CA GLU A 61 9.72 -11.68 -2.19
C GLU A 61 8.18 -11.61 -2.24
N GLY A 62 7.62 -10.51 -2.75
CA GLY A 62 6.17 -10.34 -2.88
C GLY A 62 5.48 -9.86 -1.60
N LEU A 63 6.21 -9.11 -0.76
CA LEU A 63 5.70 -8.42 0.43
C LEU A 63 5.75 -6.90 0.21
N THR A 64 4.62 -6.23 0.42
CA THR A 64 4.54 -4.77 0.39
C THR A 64 4.19 -4.23 1.77
N ILE A 65 4.94 -3.23 2.24
CA ILE A 65 4.53 -2.41 3.38
C ILE A 65 3.84 -1.13 2.89
N ILE A 66 2.77 -0.73 3.56
CA ILE A 66 1.99 0.47 3.27
C ILE A 66 1.81 1.26 4.57
N ASN A 67 2.28 2.50 4.59
CA ASN A 67 1.88 3.46 5.61
C ASN A 67 0.57 4.11 5.17
N PHE A 68 -0.53 3.81 5.85
CA PHE A 68 -1.84 4.43 5.53
C PHE A 68 -2.10 5.72 6.33
N GLY A 69 -1.18 6.11 7.21
CA GLY A 69 -1.35 7.23 8.13
C GLY A 69 -2.32 6.92 9.28
N ILE A 70 -2.90 7.96 9.88
CA ILE A 70 -3.73 7.85 11.09
C ILE A 70 -5.22 7.99 10.75
N GLY A 71 -6.06 7.23 11.45
CA GLY A 71 -7.51 7.39 11.44
C GLY A 71 -8.27 6.25 10.76
N SER A 72 -9.48 5.99 11.25
CA SER A 72 -10.34 4.91 10.75
C SER A 72 -10.77 5.11 9.29
N ALA A 73 -10.91 6.37 8.84
CA ALA A 73 -11.23 6.69 7.45
C ALA A 73 -10.13 6.20 6.49
N ASN A 74 -8.86 6.42 6.82
CA ASN A 74 -7.74 5.93 6.01
C ASN A 74 -7.63 4.41 6.04
N ALA A 75 -7.85 3.80 7.22
CA ALA A 75 -7.85 2.34 7.36
C ALA A 75 -8.93 1.68 6.48
N ALA A 76 -10.15 2.22 6.48
CA ALA A 76 -11.22 1.76 5.59
C ALA A 76 -10.86 1.99 4.11
N THR A 77 -10.32 3.17 3.79
CA THR A 77 -9.92 3.54 2.43
C THR A 77 -8.88 2.59 1.86
N ILE A 78 -7.78 2.32 2.57
CA ILE A 78 -6.74 1.42 2.06
C ILE A 78 -7.26 -0.01 1.88
N MET A 79 -8.13 -0.49 2.79
CA MET A 79 -8.74 -1.81 2.65
C MET A 79 -9.65 -1.91 1.42
N ASP A 80 -10.40 -0.86 1.10
CA ASP A 80 -11.18 -0.79 -0.13
C ASP A 80 -10.28 -0.72 -1.38
N LEU A 81 -9.22 0.09 -1.36
CA LEU A 81 -8.29 0.23 -2.48
C LEU A 81 -7.54 -1.08 -2.78
N LEU A 82 -7.14 -1.83 -1.74
CA LEU A 82 -6.47 -3.13 -1.89
C LEU A 82 -7.35 -4.19 -2.56
N SER A 83 -8.67 -3.99 -2.64
CA SER A 83 -9.53 -4.86 -3.46
C SER A 83 -9.19 -4.82 -4.95
N ALA A 84 -8.45 -3.82 -5.43
CA ALA A 84 -7.93 -3.78 -6.81
C ALA A 84 -6.82 -4.81 -7.06
N ARG A 85 -6.07 -5.19 -6.02
CA ARG A 85 -4.94 -6.14 -6.08
C ARG A 85 -5.30 -7.55 -5.64
N HIS A 86 -6.35 -7.69 -4.82
CA HIS A 86 -6.77 -8.94 -4.20
C HIS A 86 -5.60 -9.68 -3.51
N PRO A 87 -4.96 -9.07 -2.49
CA PRO A 87 -3.86 -9.70 -1.77
C PRO A 87 -4.32 -10.98 -1.06
N ARG A 88 -3.39 -11.93 -0.89
CA ARG A 88 -3.63 -13.21 -0.19
C ARG A 88 -3.69 -13.06 1.32
N GLY A 89 -3.09 -12.00 1.87
CA GLY A 89 -3.12 -11.71 3.30
C GLY A 89 -2.73 -10.27 3.59
N VAL A 90 -3.35 -9.70 4.62
CA VAL A 90 -3.07 -8.35 5.12
C VAL A 90 -2.89 -8.43 6.62
N LEU A 91 -1.81 -7.86 7.14
CA LEU A 91 -1.51 -7.76 8.57
C LEU A 91 -1.24 -6.29 8.94
N PHE A 92 -1.78 -5.84 10.06
CA PHE A 92 -1.52 -4.51 10.60
C PHE A 92 -0.54 -4.59 11.78
N LEU A 93 0.53 -3.79 11.73
CA LEU A 93 1.62 -3.70 12.71
C LEU A 93 1.44 -2.54 13.68
#